data_AF-A0A8J6NUF6-F1
#
_entry.id   AF-A0A8J6NUF6-F1
#
_cell.length_a   1.000
_cell.length_b   1.000
_cell.length_c   1.000
_cell.angle_alpha   90.00
_cell.angle_beta   90.00
_cell.angle_gamma   90.00
#
_symmetry.space_group_name_H-M   'P 1'
#
loop_
_entity.id
_entity.type
_entity.pdbx_description
1 polymer ?
#
loop_
_entity_poly.entity_id
_entity_poly.type
_entity_poly.pdbx_seq_one_letter_code
_entity_poly.pdbx_strand_id
1 'polypeptide(L)'
;MTDVSKAMELLELREKWLEPFDVIDPFSSLPLAGYLSLKPDYRYGALALLKVGGRESSQRILATPKLHYPFDRIGTFHFPSVKKIDIYEKIDGTNIFTYQYRDAQSNWHVTYKLRLHPVLRNGKWGNFLDMWKEMLERYPQIPELPVLNKCSLSFELFGSRNAHLMLYDTPLDGALL
;
A
#
# COMPACT_ATOMS: atom_id res chain seq x y z
N MET A 1 -4.66 3.35 -27.98
CA MET A 1 -5.27 3.52 -26.64
C MET A 1 -4.33 4.40 -25.82
N THR A 2 -4.83 5.46 -25.19
CA THR A 2 -4.00 6.34 -24.34
C THR A 2 -3.67 5.65 -23.00
N ASP A 3 -2.61 6.09 -22.32
CA ASP A 3 -2.21 5.55 -21.01
C ASP A 3 -3.35 5.70 -19.97
N VAL A 4 -4.09 6.81 -19.99
CA VAL A 4 -5.26 7.01 -19.13
C VAL A 4 -6.40 6.03 -19.44
N SER A 5 -6.68 5.74 -20.72
CA SER A 5 -7.71 4.76 -21.08
C SER A 5 -7.35 3.35 -20.61
N LYS A 6 -6.07 2.94 -20.73
CA LYS A 6 -5.60 1.66 -20.18
C LYS A 6 -5.79 1.60 -18.66
N ALA A 7 -5.47 2.68 -17.94
CA ALA A 7 -5.62 2.75 -16.50
C ALA A 7 -7.10 2.71 -16.05
N MET A 8 -7.98 3.39 -16.79
CA MET A 8 -9.43 3.34 -16.57
C MET A 8 -9.98 1.92 -16.74
N GLU A 9 -9.52 1.19 -17.75
CA GLU A 9 -9.89 -0.21 -17.98
C GLU A 9 -9.36 -1.12 -16.87
N LEU A 10 -8.06 -1.04 -16.55
CA LEU A 10 -7.45 -1.86 -15.50
C LEU A 10 -8.17 -1.70 -14.16
N LEU A 11 -8.41 -0.47 -13.72
CA LEU A 11 -9.01 -0.20 -12.40
C LEU A 11 -10.54 -0.14 -12.43
N GLU A 12 -11.15 -0.20 -13.61
CA GLU A 12 -12.60 -0.05 -13.83
C GLU A 12 -13.12 1.30 -13.27
N LEU A 13 -12.33 2.36 -13.49
CA LEU A 13 -12.53 3.70 -12.95
C LEU A 13 -12.73 4.74 -14.05
N ARG A 14 -13.34 5.86 -13.66
CA ARG A 14 -13.35 7.08 -14.47
C ARG A 14 -12.08 7.89 -14.19
N GLU A 15 -11.58 8.58 -15.20
CA GLU A 15 -10.36 9.41 -15.15
C GLU A 15 -10.29 10.36 -13.95
N LYS A 16 -11.41 10.96 -13.53
CA LYS A 16 -11.45 11.88 -12.36
C LYS A 16 -10.95 11.26 -11.04
N TRP A 17 -10.84 9.93 -10.96
CA TRP A 17 -10.34 9.21 -9.79
C TRP A 17 -8.89 8.74 -9.97
N LEU A 18 -8.24 9.08 -11.06
CA LEU A 18 -6.89 8.64 -11.39
C LEU A 18 -5.90 9.80 -11.21
N GLU A 19 -4.85 9.55 -10.45
CA GLU A 19 -3.72 10.45 -10.29
C GLU A 19 -2.50 9.83 -10.99
N PRO A 20 -1.92 10.50 -12.02
CA PRO A 20 -0.75 9.95 -12.69
C PRO A 20 0.47 9.95 -11.75
N PHE A 21 1.35 8.98 -11.92
CA PHE A 21 2.64 8.95 -11.23
C PHE A 21 3.77 8.53 -12.17
N ASP A 22 4.95 9.05 -11.87
CA ASP A 22 6.24 8.66 -12.44
C ASP A 22 7.28 8.77 -11.31
N VAL A 23 7.80 7.62 -10.88
CA VAL A 23 8.63 7.50 -9.66
C VAL A 23 9.75 6.50 -9.86
N ILE A 24 10.80 6.61 -9.05
CA ILE A 24 11.82 5.56 -8.92
C ILE A 24 11.50 4.73 -7.67
N ASP A 25 11.38 3.42 -7.85
CA ASP A 25 11.20 2.50 -6.73
C ASP A 25 12.50 2.36 -5.92
N PRO A 26 12.52 2.72 -4.63
CA PRO A 26 13.75 2.73 -3.84
C PRO A 26 14.26 1.32 -3.48
N PHE A 27 13.51 0.25 -3.77
CA PHE A 27 13.90 -1.13 -3.47
C PHE A 27 14.46 -1.88 -4.68
N SER A 28 13.94 -1.60 -5.88
CA SER A 28 14.43 -2.20 -7.14
C SER A 28 15.30 -1.25 -7.96
N SER A 29 15.29 0.05 -7.66
CA SER A 29 15.85 1.14 -8.48
C SER A 29 15.23 1.29 -9.88
N LEU A 30 14.10 0.62 -10.15
CA LEU A 30 13.42 0.72 -11.44
C LEU A 30 12.49 1.95 -11.48
N PRO A 31 12.44 2.68 -12.61
CA PRO A 31 11.40 3.67 -12.84
C PRO A 31 10.04 2.98 -13.05
N LEU A 32 9.03 3.47 -12.36
CA LEU A 32 7.64 3.01 -12.41
C LEU A 32 6.74 4.17 -12.83
N ALA A 33 5.87 3.94 -13.82
CA ALA A 33 4.89 4.93 -14.24
C ALA A 33 3.50 4.33 -14.45
N GLY A 34 2.47 5.10 -14.13
CA GLY A 34 1.10 4.65 -14.16
C GLY A 34 0.12 5.61 -13.50
N TYR A 35 -0.96 5.06 -12.93
CA TYR A 35 -2.00 5.83 -12.25
C TYR A 35 -2.37 5.22 -10.90
N LEU A 36 -2.61 6.08 -9.92
CA LEU A 36 -3.07 5.76 -8.58
C LEU A 36 -4.56 6.10 -8.45
N SER A 37 -5.32 5.22 -7.81
CA SER A 37 -6.75 5.40 -7.55
C SER A 37 -7.00 6.23 -6.29
N LEU A 38 -7.72 7.33 -6.46
CA LEU A 38 -8.25 8.17 -5.38
C LEU A 38 -9.70 7.84 -5.02
N LYS A 39 -10.32 6.84 -5.66
CA LYS A 39 -11.72 6.50 -5.38
C LYS A 39 -11.84 5.91 -3.97
N PRO A 40 -12.67 6.47 -3.07
CA PRO A 40 -12.76 6.04 -1.68
C PRO A 40 -13.65 4.79 -1.53
N ASP A 41 -13.34 3.73 -2.27
CA ASP A 41 -13.96 2.40 -2.16
C ASP A 41 -12.88 1.32 -1.97
N TYR A 42 -13.18 0.07 -2.33
CA TYR A 42 -12.22 -1.03 -2.26
C TYR A 42 -10.98 -0.85 -3.15
N ARG A 43 -10.99 0.11 -4.09
CA ARG A 43 -9.86 0.44 -4.96
C ARG A 43 -9.04 1.62 -4.44
N TYR A 44 -9.33 2.13 -3.25
CA TYR A 44 -8.62 3.30 -2.73
C TYR A 44 -7.13 3.01 -2.55
N GLY A 45 -6.27 3.74 -3.26
CA GLY A 45 -4.83 3.49 -3.30
C GLY A 45 -4.37 2.35 -4.21
N ALA A 46 -5.26 1.76 -5.01
CA ALA A 46 -4.89 0.80 -6.04
C ALA A 46 -4.08 1.47 -7.16
N LEU A 47 -3.25 0.70 -7.88
CA LEU A 47 -2.42 1.18 -8.98
C LEU A 47 -2.77 0.49 -10.30
N ALA A 48 -2.83 1.27 -11.37
CA ALA A 48 -2.60 0.79 -12.73
C ALA A 48 -1.14 1.09 -13.06
N LEU A 49 -0.27 0.10 -12.90
CA LEU A 49 1.14 0.21 -13.26
C LEU A 49 1.26 -0.10 -14.75
N LEU A 50 1.72 0.86 -15.56
CA LEU A 50 1.75 0.75 -17.02
C LEU A 50 3.15 0.51 -17.55
N LYS A 51 4.17 1.10 -16.90
CA LYS A 51 5.56 1.00 -17.32
C LYS A 51 6.47 0.67 -16.15
N VAL A 52 7.44 -0.21 -16.41
CA VAL A 52 8.48 -0.64 -15.48
C VAL A 52 9.81 -0.61 -16.24
N GLY A 53 10.81 0.07 -15.70
CA GLY A 53 12.11 0.20 -16.40
C GLY A 53 12.00 0.96 -17.72
N GLY A 54 11.02 1.86 -17.85
CA GLY A 54 10.73 2.58 -19.10
C GLY A 54 10.07 1.74 -20.20
N ARG A 55 9.75 0.47 -19.94
CA ARG A 55 9.08 -0.45 -20.87
C ARG A 55 7.65 -0.73 -20.43
N GLU A 56 6.76 -0.97 -21.39
CA GLU A 56 5.37 -1.35 -21.10
C GLU A 56 5.32 -2.65 -20.28
N SER A 57 4.58 -2.62 -19.17
CA SER A 57 4.29 -3.77 -18.31
C SER A 57 3.00 -3.51 -17.52
N SER A 58 1.89 -3.49 -18.26
CA SER A 58 0.56 -3.15 -17.73
C SER A 58 0.06 -4.20 -16.74
N GLN A 59 -0.24 -3.77 -15.51
CA GLN A 59 -0.76 -4.62 -14.45
C GLN A 59 -1.57 -3.83 -13.41
N ARG A 60 -2.51 -4.53 -12.77
CA ARG A 60 -3.34 -4.00 -11.69
C ARG A 60 -2.80 -4.43 -10.35
N ILE A 61 -2.58 -3.46 -9.45
CA ILE A 61 -2.22 -3.70 -8.05
C ILE A 61 -3.36 -3.18 -7.19
N LEU A 62 -4.09 -4.08 -6.52
CA LEU A 62 -5.05 -3.69 -5.50
C LEU A 62 -4.31 -3.38 -4.19
N ALA A 63 -4.88 -2.51 -3.36
CA ALA A 63 -4.30 -2.11 -2.07
C ALA A 63 -5.24 -2.46 -0.92
N THR A 64 -4.78 -2.28 0.32
CA THR A 64 -5.64 -2.40 1.50
C THR A 64 -6.85 -1.45 1.37
N PRO A 65 -8.08 -1.98 1.35
CA PRO A 65 -9.27 -1.19 1.09
C PRO A 65 -9.51 -0.18 2.21
N LYS A 66 -10.29 0.87 1.90
CA LYS A 66 -10.78 1.76 2.95
C LYS A 66 -11.81 1.02 3.81
N LEU A 67 -11.44 0.76 5.07
CA LEU A 67 -12.38 0.24 6.05
C LEU A 67 -13.27 1.38 6.55
N HIS A 68 -14.58 1.18 6.48
CA HIS A 68 -15.56 2.11 7.03
C HIS A 68 -15.75 1.82 8.51
N TYR A 69 -15.72 2.87 9.33
CA TYR A 69 -16.07 2.74 10.73
C TYR A 69 -17.55 2.33 10.86
N PRO A 70 -17.87 1.35 11.72
CA PRO A 70 -19.23 0.90 11.93
C PRO A 70 -19.97 1.83 12.91
N PHE A 71 -19.65 3.12 12.94
CA PHE A 71 -20.30 4.08 13.84
C PHE A 71 -20.51 5.45 13.20
N ASP A 72 -21.54 6.14 13.65
CA ASP A 72 -21.87 7.50 13.22
C ASP A 72 -21.10 8.58 14.01
N ARG A 73 -21.39 9.86 13.75
CA ARG A 73 -20.71 10.99 14.39
C ARG A 73 -21.03 11.16 15.87
N ILE A 74 -22.12 10.56 16.37
CA ILE A 74 -22.52 10.61 17.78
C ILE A 74 -22.14 9.33 18.53
N GLY A 75 -21.48 8.38 17.86
CA GLY A 75 -20.96 7.15 18.45
C GLY A 75 -21.92 5.96 18.39
N THR A 76 -23.02 6.03 17.64
CA THR A 76 -23.95 4.92 17.48
C THR A 76 -23.33 3.87 16.57
N PHE A 77 -23.21 2.63 17.04
CA PHE A 77 -22.68 1.53 16.26
C PHE A 77 -23.75 0.88 15.34
N HIS A 78 -23.37 0.59 14.10
CA HIS A 78 -24.16 -0.11 13.09
C HIS A 78 -23.33 -1.23 12.47
N PHE A 79 -23.69 -2.48 12.79
CA PHE A 79 -23.10 -3.67 12.19
C PHE A 79 -24.08 -4.31 11.20
N PRO A 80 -23.60 -4.80 10.04
CA PRO A 80 -24.44 -5.63 9.17
C PRO A 80 -24.77 -6.97 9.86
N SER A 81 -25.81 -7.67 9.37
CA SER A 81 -26.08 -9.03 9.83
C SER A 81 -24.89 -9.94 9.48
N VAL A 82 -24.36 -10.65 10.47
CA VAL A 82 -23.15 -11.46 10.35
C VAL A 82 -23.33 -12.80 11.04
N LYS A 83 -22.66 -13.83 10.51
CA LYS A 83 -22.62 -15.17 11.12
C LYS A 83 -21.58 -15.27 12.24
N LYS A 84 -20.51 -14.47 12.15
CA LYS A 84 -19.36 -14.46 13.06
C LYS A 84 -18.70 -13.08 13.01
N ILE A 85 -18.17 -12.64 14.15
CA ILE A 85 -17.32 -11.45 14.27
C ILE A 85 -16.00 -11.92 14.86
N ASP A 86 -14.91 -11.61 14.16
CA ASP A 86 -13.56 -11.75 14.69
C ASP A 86 -13.06 -10.36 15.08
N ILE A 87 -12.49 -10.24 16.29
CA ILE A 87 -12.02 -8.98 16.85
C ILE A 87 -10.51 -9.06 16.92
N TYR A 88 -9.85 -8.02 16.39
CA TYR A 88 -8.41 -7.88 16.38
C TYR A 88 -8.03 -6.56 17.04
N GLU A 89 -6.86 -6.53 17.66
CA GLU A 89 -6.27 -5.28 18.12
C GLU A 89 -5.98 -4.39 16.92
N LYS A 90 -6.44 -3.14 16.97
CA LYS A 90 -6.08 -2.14 15.97
C LYS A 90 -4.85 -1.39 16.45
N ILE A 91 -3.69 -1.79 15.96
CA ILE A 91 -2.45 -1.04 16.16
C ILE A 91 -2.61 0.36 15.53
N ASP A 92 -2.16 1.38 16.25
CA ASP A 92 -2.18 2.77 15.80
C ASP A 92 -0.82 3.13 15.21
N GLY A 93 -0.71 3.01 13.90
CA GLY A 93 0.54 3.23 13.20
C GLY A 93 0.33 3.68 11.76
N THR A 94 1.27 3.30 10.91
CA THR A 94 1.21 3.56 9.47
C THR A 94 1.21 2.26 8.71
N ASN A 95 0.18 2.10 7.89
CA ASN A 95 0.07 0.97 7.00
C ASN A 95 1.13 1.01 5.91
N ILE A 96 1.99 -0.02 5.88
CA ILE A 96 2.95 -0.31 4.83
C ILE A 96 2.42 -1.49 4.02
N PHE A 97 1.98 -1.22 2.79
CA PHE A 97 1.45 -2.25 1.91
C PHE A 97 2.55 -2.79 1.00
N THR A 98 2.75 -4.09 1.01
CA THR A 98 3.68 -4.79 0.12
C THR A 98 2.96 -5.21 -1.15
N TYR A 99 3.63 -5.10 -2.29
CA TYR A 99 3.13 -5.68 -3.52
C TYR A 99 4.26 -6.15 -4.41
N GLN A 100 3.89 -7.06 -5.30
CA GLN A 100 4.77 -7.59 -6.32
C GLN A 100 4.36 -7.05 -7.68
N TYR A 101 5.34 -6.77 -8.52
CA TYR A 101 5.09 -6.40 -9.92
C TYR A 101 6.10 -7.07 -10.84
N ARG A 102 5.73 -7.19 -12.11
CA ARG A 102 6.59 -7.74 -13.16
C ARG A 102 7.16 -6.66 -14.04
N ASP A 103 8.42 -6.80 -14.43
CA ASP A 103 9.00 -6.04 -15.53
C ASP A 103 8.66 -6.68 -16.90
N ALA A 104 9.12 -6.03 -17.98
CA ALA A 104 8.91 -6.52 -19.34
C ALA A 104 9.70 -7.81 -19.67
N GLN A 105 10.59 -8.26 -18.80
CA GLN A 105 11.32 -9.53 -18.90
C GLN A 105 10.66 -10.62 -18.04
N SER A 106 9.50 -10.32 -17.43
CA SER A 106 8.79 -11.19 -16.49
C SER A 106 9.54 -11.47 -15.18
N ASN A 107 10.53 -10.66 -14.81
CA ASN A 107 11.13 -10.76 -13.48
C ASN A 107 10.17 -10.13 -12.45
N TRP A 108 10.05 -10.78 -11.30
CA TRP A 108 9.27 -10.31 -10.18
C TRP A 108 10.09 -9.40 -9.28
N HIS A 109 9.48 -8.30 -8.86
CA HIS A 109 10.05 -7.33 -7.94
C HIS A 109 9.08 -7.14 -6.77
N VAL A 110 9.62 -7.02 -5.55
CA VAL A 110 8.86 -6.71 -4.34
C VAL A 110 9.12 -5.26 -3.97
N THR A 111 8.06 -4.51 -3.68
CA THR A 111 8.17 -3.15 -3.17
C THR A 111 7.07 -2.86 -2.15
N TYR A 112 7.12 -1.65 -1.59
CA TYR A 112 6.33 -1.20 -0.46
C TYR A 112 5.73 0.15 -0.77
N LYS A 113 4.53 0.42 -0.23
CA LYS A 113 3.85 1.69 -0.44
C LYS A 113 3.01 2.13 0.74
N LEU A 114 2.82 3.45 0.82
CA LEU A 114 1.72 4.04 1.58
C LEU A 114 0.44 4.00 0.75
N ARG A 115 -0.71 4.21 1.39
CA ARG A 115 -2.01 4.12 0.70
C ARG A 115 -2.07 4.98 -0.57
N LEU A 116 -1.70 6.26 -0.48
CA LEU A 116 -1.78 7.24 -1.58
C LEU A 116 -0.44 7.59 -2.24
N HIS A 117 0.55 6.72 -2.12
CA HIS A 117 1.81 6.87 -2.85
C HIS A 117 2.15 5.56 -3.55
N PRO A 118 2.62 5.56 -4.80
CA PRO A 118 2.86 4.31 -5.53
C PRO A 118 3.99 3.48 -4.90
N VAL A 119 4.99 4.14 -4.31
CA VAL A 119 6.12 3.53 -3.59
C VAL A 119 6.35 4.25 -2.27
N LEU A 120 7.11 3.62 -1.38
CA LEU A 120 7.49 4.19 -0.10
C LEU A 120 8.48 5.35 -0.29
N ARG A 121 8.32 6.40 0.51
CA ARG A 121 9.18 7.59 0.46
C ARG A 121 9.23 8.28 1.81
N ASN A 122 10.28 9.06 2.03
CA ASN A 122 10.29 10.06 3.10
C ASN A 122 9.51 11.30 2.65
N GLY A 123 8.90 12.00 3.59
CA GLY A 123 8.17 13.23 3.30
C GLY A 123 7.84 14.01 4.55
N LYS A 124 7.04 15.08 4.38
CA LYS A 124 6.69 16.00 5.47
C LYS A 124 6.00 15.36 6.68
N TRP A 125 5.41 14.18 6.49
CA TRP A 125 4.64 13.47 7.52
C TRP A 125 5.42 12.37 8.22
N GLY A 126 6.66 12.10 7.78
CA GLY A 126 7.47 11.04 8.37
C GLY A 126 8.51 10.48 7.40
N ASN A 127 9.56 9.91 7.98
CA ASN A 127 10.64 9.25 7.26
C ASN A 127 10.32 7.76 7.07
N PHE A 128 9.18 7.47 6.44
CA PHE A 128 8.66 6.11 6.34
C PHE A 128 9.57 5.16 5.56
N LEU A 129 10.31 5.66 4.55
CA LEU A 129 11.26 4.84 3.82
C LEU A 129 12.41 4.39 4.72
N ASP A 130 12.97 5.31 5.49
CA ASP A 130 14.11 5.00 6.37
C ASP A 130 13.68 4.10 7.53
N MET A 131 12.54 4.41 8.15
CA MET A 131 11.96 3.57 9.20
C MET A 131 11.66 2.16 8.70
N TRP A 132 11.15 2.01 7.48
CA TRP A 132 10.88 0.69 6.93
C TRP A 132 12.15 -0.07 6.56
N LYS A 133 13.19 0.62 6.05
CA LYS A 133 14.50 -0.01 5.82
C LYS A 133 15.08 -0.59 7.12
N GLU A 134 14.94 0.13 8.24
CA GLU A 134 15.30 -0.39 9.56
C GLU A 134 14.50 -1.65 9.94
N MET A 135 13.22 -1.72 9.58
CA MET A 135 12.42 -2.94 9.78
C MET A 135 12.87 -4.10 8.89
N LEU A 136 13.28 -3.84 7.65
CA LEU A 136 13.83 -4.87 6.76
C LEU A 136 15.20 -5.37 7.23
N GLU A 137 16.02 -4.51 7.83
CA GLU A 137 17.27 -4.91 8.46
C GLU A 137 17.02 -5.76 9.71
N ARG A 138 16.01 -5.40 10.52
CA ARG A 138 15.63 -6.14 11.72
C ARG A 138 14.96 -7.49 11.40
N TYR A 139 14.14 -7.52 10.36
CA TYR A 139 13.36 -8.68 9.93
C TYR A 139 13.65 -9.01 8.46
N PRO A 140 14.83 -9.59 8.15
CA PRO A 140 15.27 -9.83 6.78
C PRO A 140 14.41 -10.82 6.00
N GLN A 141 13.52 -11.56 6.66
CA GLN A 141 12.56 -12.47 6.03
C GLN A 141 11.36 -11.76 5.37
N ILE A 142 11.07 -10.50 5.72
CA ILE A 142 9.90 -9.77 5.21
C ILE A 142 9.82 -9.77 3.68
N PRO A 143 10.89 -9.49 2.92
CA PRO A 143 10.84 -9.48 1.45
C PRO A 143 10.44 -10.82 0.82
N GLU A 144 10.66 -11.95 1.51
CA GLU A 144 10.31 -13.28 1.02
C GLU A 144 8.82 -13.60 1.22
N LEU A 145 8.17 -12.99 2.22
CA LEU A 145 6.79 -13.33 2.60
C LEU A 145 5.78 -13.13 1.45
N PRO A 146 5.78 -12.02 0.69
CA PRO A 146 4.87 -11.87 -0.45
C PRO A 146 5.09 -12.93 -1.52
N VAL A 147 6.34 -13.33 -1.75
CA VAL A 147 6.71 -14.34 -2.76
C VAL A 147 6.20 -15.71 -2.34
N LEU A 148 6.49 -16.12 -1.10
CA LEU A 148 6.08 -17.40 -0.53
C LEU A 148 4.56 -17.55 -0.52
N ASN A 149 3.84 -16.50 -0.13
CA ASN A 149 2.39 -16.51 0.00
C ASN A 149 1.65 -16.17 -1.31
N LYS A 150 2.38 -15.72 -2.34
CA LYS A 150 1.82 -15.29 -3.64
C LYS A 150 0.71 -14.24 -3.49
N CYS A 151 0.86 -13.35 -2.52
CA CYS A 151 -0.10 -12.29 -2.24
C CYS A 151 0.59 -11.01 -1.78
N SER A 152 -0.17 -9.92 -1.79
CA SER A 152 0.22 -8.70 -1.10
C SER A 152 -0.07 -8.83 0.39
N LEU A 153 0.84 -8.30 1.19
CA LEU A 153 0.75 -8.27 2.65
C LEU A 153 0.70 -6.83 3.15
N SER A 154 0.03 -6.62 4.28
CA SER A 154 -0.11 -5.31 4.89
C SER A 154 0.52 -5.33 6.27
N PHE A 155 1.44 -4.42 6.52
CA PHE A 155 2.10 -4.28 7.81
C PHE A 155 1.68 -2.97 8.46
N GLU A 156 1.58 -2.95 9.78
CA GLU A 156 1.49 -1.72 10.54
C GLU A 156 2.88 -1.39 11.10
N LEU A 157 3.45 -0.26 10.67
CA LEU A 157 4.67 0.30 11.23
C LEU A 157 4.27 1.20 12.42
N PHE A 158 4.78 0.96 13.62
CA PHE A 158 4.38 1.68 14.83
C PHE A 158 5.57 1.90 15.77
N GLY A 159 5.37 2.67 16.84
CA GLY A 159 6.41 2.99 17.83
C GLY A 159 6.51 4.49 18.07
N SER A 160 7.26 4.91 19.11
CA SER A 160 7.36 6.32 19.50
C SER A 160 7.96 7.23 18.42
N ARG A 161 8.74 6.68 17.48
CA ARG A 161 9.28 7.43 16.33
C ARG A 161 8.27 7.60 15.20
N ASN A 162 7.22 6.77 15.14
CA ASN A 162 6.11 6.93 14.21
C ASN A 162 4.92 7.54 14.97
N ALA A 163 4.93 8.87 15.13
CA ALA A 163 3.97 9.55 15.99
C ALA A 163 2.53 9.45 15.46
N HIS A 164 1.68 8.77 16.24
CA HIS A 164 0.22 8.74 16.08
C HIS A 164 -0.45 9.14 17.42
N LEU A 165 -1.69 8.70 17.67
CA LEU A 165 -2.42 9.04 18.90
C LEU A 165 -1.94 8.20 20.09
N MET A 166 -1.55 6.95 19.85
CA MET A 166 -1.03 6.06 20.88
C MET A 166 0.45 6.36 21.18
N LEU A 167 0.80 6.36 22.46
CA LEU A 167 2.18 6.43 22.92
C LEU A 167 2.71 5.01 23.11
N TYR A 168 3.85 4.71 22.48
CA TYR A 168 4.51 3.42 22.57
C TYR A 168 5.86 3.55 23.27
N ASP A 169 6.19 2.60 24.14
CA ASP A 169 7.55 2.50 24.71
C ASP A 169 8.55 1.99 23.67
N THR A 170 8.09 1.15 22.73
CA THR A 170 8.92 0.64 21.63
C THR A 170 9.29 1.77 20.68
N PRO A 171 10.58 2.01 20.38
CA PRO A 171 11.00 3.09 19.49
C PRO A 171 10.41 2.99 18.09
N LEU A 172 10.46 1.79 17.51
CA LEU A 172 9.96 1.48 16.17
C LEU A 172 9.82 -0.03 16.05
N ASP A 173 8.72 -0.53 15.52
CA ASP A 173 8.49 -1.94 15.20
C ASP A 173 7.44 -2.11 14.08
N GLY A 174 7.27 -3.34 13.59
CA GLY A 174 6.31 -3.68 12.55
C GLY A 174 5.51 -4.94 12.88
N ALA A 175 4.21 -4.92 12.60
CA ALA A 175 3.33 -6.08 12.75
C ALA A 175 2.61 -6.40 11.44
N LEU A 176 2.46 -7.69 11.11
CA LEU A 176 1.63 -8.13 9.99
C LEU A 176 0.14 -8.05 10.39
N LEU A 177 -0.71 -7.56 9.48
CA LEU A 177 -2.16 -7.41 9.63
C LEU A 177 -2.96 -8.53 8.97
#